data_AF-A0A3C0C222-F1
#
_entry.id   AF-A0A3C0C222-F1
#
_cell.length_a   1.000
_cell.length_b   1.000
_cell.length_c   1.000
_cell.angle_alpha   90.00
_cell.angle_beta   90.00
_cell.angle_gamma   90.00
#
_symmetry.space_group_name_H-M   'P 1'
#
loop_
_entity.id
_entity.type
_entity.pdbx_description
1 polymer ?
#
loop_
_entity_poly.entity_id
_entity_poly.type
_entity_poly.pdbx_seq_one_letter_code
_entity_poly.pdbx_strand_id
1 'polypeptide(L)'
;MKNYKEILKMAVGNEVEAYEFYRDAAAKMKDPAMKKTFQELADEESGHKVLLEGYLSNEMKDMKFSEEKDYKVAETVEAPQALSTDMAFKDAIALAMKK
;
A
#
# COMPACT_ATOMS: atom_id res chain seq x y z
N MET A 1 8.94 -24.23 -5.76
CA MET A 1 7.82 -23.44 -6.31
C MET A 1 6.96 -23.01 -5.14
N LYS A 2 6.75 -21.71 -4.93
CA LYS A 2 5.79 -21.24 -3.93
C LYS A 2 4.38 -21.63 -4.40
N ASN A 3 3.60 -22.24 -3.53
CA ASN A 3 2.20 -22.54 -3.83
C ASN A 3 1.42 -21.21 -3.92
N TYR A 4 0.42 -21.10 -4.80
CA TYR A 4 -0.47 -19.95 -4.89
C TYR A 4 -0.99 -19.48 -3.52
N LYS A 5 -1.32 -20.41 -2.61
CA LYS A 5 -1.74 -20.06 -1.24
C LYS A 5 -0.64 -19.37 -0.41
N GLU A 6 0.62 -19.72 -0.62
CA GLU A 6 1.76 -19.07 0.05
C GLU A 6 2.00 -17.67 -0.51
N ILE A 7 1.78 -17.48 -1.82
CA ILE A 7 1.85 -16.16 -2.48
C ILE A 7 0.77 -15.25 -1.92
N LEU A 8 -0.47 -15.73 -1.80
CA LEU A 8 -1.56 -14.96 -1.18
C LEU A 8 -1.28 -14.60 0.27
N LYS A 9 -0.77 -15.54 1.08
CA LYS A 9 -0.42 -15.26 2.48
C LYS A 9 0.68 -14.20 2.59
N MET A 10 1.67 -14.25 1.70
CA MET A 10 2.71 -13.22 1.61
C MET A 10 2.11 -11.87 1.22
N ALA A 11 1.22 -11.82 0.22
CA ALA A 11 0.55 -10.60 -0.18
C ALA A 11 -0.28 -10.00 0.97
N VAL A 12 -1.09 -10.81 1.67
CA VAL A 12 -1.83 -10.37 2.87
C VAL A 12 -0.90 -9.77 3.93
N GLY A 13 0.27 -10.40 4.16
CA GLY A 13 1.28 -9.86 5.07
C GLY A 13 1.78 -8.49 4.65
N ASN A 14 2.09 -8.32 3.36
CA ASN A 14 2.52 -7.04 2.81
C ASN A 14 1.43 -5.96 2.96
N GLU A 15 0.14 -6.28 2.74
CA GLU A 15 -0.94 -5.31 2.93
C GLU A 15 -1.06 -4.85 4.38
N VAL A 16 -0.84 -5.76 5.34
CA VAL A 16 -0.83 -5.41 6.77
C VAL A 16 0.33 -4.46 7.09
N GLU A 17 1.53 -4.74 6.56
CA GLU A 17 2.70 -3.87 6.75
C GLU A 17 2.48 -2.49 6.11
N ALA A 18 1.90 -2.44 4.91
CA ALA A 18 1.56 -1.19 4.21
C ALA A 18 0.50 -0.39 4.97
N TYR A 19 -0.56 -1.04 5.44
CA TYR A 19 -1.59 -0.43 6.29
C TYR A 19 -1.00 0.23 7.53
N GLU A 20 -0.16 -0.50 8.27
CA GLU A 20 0.49 0.03 9.47
C GLU A 20 1.41 1.21 9.14
N PHE A 21 2.17 1.11 8.06
CA PHE A 21 3.03 2.19 7.59
C PHE A 21 2.22 3.46 7.28
N TYR A 22 1.14 3.36 6.50
CA TYR A 22 0.32 4.51 6.12
C TYR A 22 -0.42 5.11 7.31
N ARG A 23 -0.94 4.29 8.21
CA ARG A 23 -1.56 4.76 9.45
C ARG A 23 -0.56 5.54 10.31
N ASP A 24 0.65 5.01 10.47
CA ASP A 24 1.70 5.64 11.27
C ASP A 24 2.24 6.92 10.58
N ALA A 25 2.29 6.95 9.24
CA ALA A 25 2.61 8.13 8.47
C ALA A 25 1.55 9.22 8.67
N ALA A 26 0.26 8.88 8.54
CA ALA A 26 -0.86 9.79 8.78
C ALA A 26 -0.82 10.40 10.19
N ALA A 27 -0.46 9.61 11.20
CA ALA A 27 -0.35 10.07 12.59
C ALA A 27 0.80 11.08 12.81
N LYS A 28 1.85 11.03 11.99
CA LYS A 28 3.03 11.92 12.09
C LYS A 28 2.88 13.20 11.26
N MET A 29 1.94 13.28 10.32
CA MET A 29 1.78 14.46 9.47
C MET A 29 1.07 15.60 10.20
N LYS A 30 1.65 16.80 10.12
CA LYS A 30 1.02 18.05 10.61
C LYS A 30 0.02 18.63 9.61
N ASP A 31 0.27 18.43 8.32
CA ASP A 31 -0.60 18.92 7.26
C ASP A 31 -1.88 18.05 7.15
N PRO A 32 -3.08 18.65 7.25
CA PRO A 32 -4.34 17.91 7.17
C PRO A 32 -4.56 17.18 5.85
N ALA A 33 -4.11 17.72 4.71
CA ALA A 33 -4.26 17.09 3.40
C ALA A 33 -3.37 15.86 3.28
N MET A 34 -2.13 15.94 3.79
CA MET A 34 -1.22 14.78 3.83
C MET A 34 -1.76 13.68 4.73
N LYS A 35 -2.24 14.07 5.93
CA LYS A 35 -2.87 13.13 6.87
C LYS A 35 -4.06 12.41 6.23
N LYS A 36 -4.94 13.16 5.54
CA LYS A 36 -6.10 12.57 4.83
C LYS A 36 -5.65 11.59 3.76
N THR A 37 -4.67 11.96 2.94
CA THR A 37 -4.15 11.10 1.85
C THR A 37 -3.59 9.78 2.39
N PHE A 38 -2.75 9.83 3.42
CA PHE A 38 -2.21 8.61 4.03
C PHE A 38 -3.27 7.77 4.71
N GLN A 39 -4.32 8.39 5.27
CA GLN A 39 -5.43 7.66 5.85
C GLN A 39 -6.28 6.96 4.78
N GLU A 40 -6.53 7.62 3.65
CA GLU A 40 -7.20 7.00 2.50
C GLU A 40 -6.41 5.81 1.95
N LEU A 41 -5.07 5.95 1.81
CA LEU A 41 -4.20 4.84 1.40
C LEU A 41 -4.26 3.67 2.39
N ALA A 42 -4.24 3.94 3.70
CA ALA A 42 -4.42 2.88 4.70
C ALA A 42 -5.78 2.17 4.53
N ASP A 43 -6.86 2.92 4.34
CA ASP A 43 -8.19 2.33 4.16
C ASP A 43 -8.26 1.46 2.88
N GLU A 44 -7.57 1.83 1.81
CA GLU A 44 -7.43 1.03 0.59
C GLU A 44 -6.70 -0.30 0.85
N GLU A 45 -5.58 -0.31 1.57
CA GLU A 45 -4.86 -1.56 1.90
C GLU A 45 -5.69 -2.51 2.78
N SER A 46 -6.56 -1.95 3.64
CA SER A 46 -7.54 -2.76 4.38
C SER A 46 -8.51 -3.49 3.43
N GLY A 47 -8.96 -2.80 2.37
CA GLY A 47 -9.77 -3.39 1.31
C GLY A 47 -9.04 -4.47 0.54
N HIS A 48 -7.77 -4.25 0.16
CA HIS A 48 -6.92 -5.24 -0.50
C HIS A 48 -6.71 -6.48 0.37
N LYS A 49 -6.45 -6.30 1.66
CA LYS A 49 -6.35 -7.41 2.62
C LYS A 49 -7.61 -8.29 2.61
N VAL A 50 -8.79 -7.68 2.74
CA VAL A 50 -10.07 -8.42 2.74
C VAL A 50 -10.26 -9.17 1.42
N LEU A 51 -9.91 -8.55 0.29
CA LEU A 51 -9.97 -9.17 -1.02
C LEU A 51 -9.07 -10.42 -1.10
N LEU A 52 -7.81 -10.30 -0.67
CA LEU A 52 -6.85 -11.39 -0.68
C LEU A 52 -7.22 -12.52 0.29
N GLU A 53 -7.76 -12.19 1.46
CA GLU A 53 -8.30 -13.17 2.41
C GLU A 53 -9.49 -13.95 1.80
N GLY A 54 -10.38 -13.26 1.06
CA GLY A 54 -11.49 -13.90 0.33
C GLY A 54 -11.03 -14.88 -0.76
N TYR A 55 -9.90 -14.61 -1.42
CA TYR A 55 -9.29 -15.55 -2.34
C TYR A 55 -8.63 -16.74 -1.63
N LEU A 56 -8.09 -16.53 -0.42
CA LEU A 56 -7.48 -17.59 0.38
C LEU A 56 -8.54 -18.54 0.98
N SER A 57 -9.69 -18.00 1.41
CA SER A 57 -10.85 -18.74 1.90
C SER A 57 -11.66 -19.42 0.78
N ASN A 58 -11.33 -19.12 -0.48
CA ASN A 58 -12.01 -19.64 -1.67
C ASN A 58 -13.48 -19.14 -1.78
N GLU A 59 -13.81 -18.05 -1.08
CA GLU A 59 -15.10 -17.37 -1.12
C GLU A 59 -15.27 -16.54 -2.41
N MET A 60 -14.15 -16.09 -2.99
CA MET A 60 -14.12 -15.48 -4.31
C MET A 60 -13.51 -16.43 -5.33
N LYS A 61 -14.36 -16.97 -6.21
CA LYS A 61 -13.97 -17.99 -7.20
C LYS A 61 -13.37 -17.42 -8.49
N ASP A 62 -13.57 -16.14 -8.77
CA ASP A 62 -13.11 -15.49 -9.99
C ASP A 62 -12.13 -14.36 -9.68
N MET A 63 -10.86 -14.59 -9.96
CA MET A 63 -9.83 -13.54 -10.01
C MET A 63 -9.89 -12.85 -11.36
N LYS A 64 -10.52 -11.69 -11.44
CA LYS A 64 -10.48 -10.84 -12.64
C LYS A 64 -9.41 -9.77 -12.49
N PHE A 65 -8.16 -10.15 -12.72
CA PHE A 65 -7.08 -9.18 -12.89
C PHE A 65 -7.06 -8.72 -14.35
N SER A 66 -7.19 -7.42 -14.59
CA SER A 66 -6.78 -6.81 -15.85
C SER A 66 -5.27 -6.64 -15.83
N GLU A 67 -4.59 -7.02 -16.91
CA GLU A 67 -3.21 -6.58 -17.13
C GLU A 67 -3.26 -5.08 -17.42
N GLU A 68 -3.12 -4.28 -16.37
CA GLU A 68 -2.96 -2.85 -16.48
C GLU A 68 -1.52 -2.51 -16.83
N LYS A 69 -1.33 -1.41 -17.55
CA LYS A 69 -0.03 -0.99 -18.03
C LYS A 69 0.81 -0.50 -16.84
N ASP A 70 1.92 -1.17 -16.54
CA ASP A 70 2.89 -0.67 -15.58
C ASP A 70 3.59 0.59 -16.12
N TYR A 71 3.28 1.74 -15.53
CA TYR A 71 3.84 3.04 -15.91
C TYR A 71 5.22 3.33 -15.30
N LYS A 72 5.74 2.46 -14.42
CA LYS A 72 7.08 2.58 -13.80
C LYS A 72 7.36 3.91 -13.10
N VAL A 73 6.31 4.64 -12.70
CA VAL A 73 6.46 5.99 -12.14
C VAL A 73 7.31 5.98 -10.87
N ALA A 74 7.15 4.98 -10.01
CA ALA A 74 7.94 4.82 -8.79
C ALA A 74 9.45 4.64 -9.05
N GLU A 75 9.86 4.09 -10.20
CA GLU A 75 11.27 3.93 -10.59
C GLU A 75 11.92 5.27 -10.95
N THR A 76 11.11 6.24 -11.38
CA THR A 76 11.59 7.56 -11.83
C THR A 76 11.70 8.60 -10.72
N VAL A 77 11.16 8.29 -9.53
CA VAL A 77 11.08 9.23 -8.41
C VAL A 77 12.08 8.83 -7.33
N GLU A 78 12.98 9.75 -6.95
CA GLU A 78 13.82 9.56 -5.77
C GLU A 78 13.00 9.82 -4.49
N ALA A 79 13.05 8.88 -3.55
CA ALA A 79 12.36 9.01 -2.28
C ALA A 79 13.35 9.37 -1.17
N PRO A 80 13.00 10.25 -0.23
CA PRO A 80 13.76 10.45 0.99
C PRO A 80 13.92 9.14 1.77
N GLN A 81 15.01 8.98 2.51
CA GLN A 81 15.26 7.77 3.30
C GLN A 81 14.31 7.58 4.50
N ALA A 82 13.67 8.65 4.98
CA ALA A 82 12.83 8.60 6.18
C ALA A 82 11.61 9.53 6.10
N LEU A 83 10.51 9.09 6.71
CA LEU A 83 9.35 9.92 7.01
C LEU A 83 9.76 11.03 7.98
N SER A 84 9.40 12.28 7.66
CA SER A 84 9.60 13.44 8.54
C SER A 84 8.28 14.19 8.71
N THR A 85 8.06 14.73 9.91
CA THR A 85 6.85 15.50 10.26
C THR A 85 6.71 16.80 9.49
N ASP A 86 7.79 17.27 8.87
CA ASP A 86 7.91 18.56 8.19
C ASP A 86 8.36 18.41 6.72
N MET A 87 8.23 17.20 6.14
CA MET A 87 8.56 16.97 4.73
C MET A 87 7.51 17.56 3.78
N ALA A 88 7.92 17.92 2.57
CA ALA A 88 7.00 18.40 1.55
C ALA A 88 6.10 17.25 1.05
N PHE A 89 4.87 17.59 0.63
CA PHE A 89 3.89 16.61 0.16
C PHE A 89 4.43 15.67 -0.94
N LYS A 90 5.13 16.23 -1.93
CA LYS A 90 5.75 15.46 -3.02
C LYS A 90 6.72 14.39 -2.50
N ASP A 91 7.45 14.69 -1.43
CA ASP A 91 8.47 13.81 -0.87
C ASP A 91 7.81 12.71 -0.03
N ALA A 92 6.68 13.03 0.62
CA ALA A 92 5.86 12.09 1.35
C ALA A 92 5.22 11.06 0.41
N ILE A 93 4.71 11.51 -0.73
CA ILE A 93 4.16 10.63 -1.78
C ILE A 93 5.27 9.81 -2.45
N ALA A 94 6.42 10.43 -2.76
CA ALA A 94 7.58 9.70 -3.29
C ALA A 94 7.99 8.54 -2.38
N LEU A 95 7.94 8.74 -1.06
CA LEU A 95 8.24 7.71 -0.07
C LEU A 95 7.14 6.64 0.02
N ALA A 96 5.87 7.03 -0.06
CA ALA A 96 4.73 6.12 -0.11
C ALA A 96 4.84 5.15 -1.29
N MET A 97 5.14 5.67 -2.48
CA MET A 97 5.25 4.89 -3.72
C MET A 97 6.38 3.85 -3.73
N LYS A 98 7.31 3.91 -2.79
CA LYS A 98 8.42 2.95 -2.67
C LYS A 98 8.22 1.91 -1.58
N LYS A 99 7.11 1.98 -0.84
CA LYS A 99 6.73 0.97 0.12
C LYS A 99 5.91 -0.11 -0.53
#